data_AF-A0A1E5PH91-F1
#
_entry.id   AF-A0A1E5PH91-F1
#
_cell.length_a   1.000
_cell.length_b   1.000
_cell.length_c   1.000
_cell.angle_alpha   90.00
_cell.angle_beta   90.00
_cell.angle_gamma   90.00
#
_symmetry.space_group_name_H-M   'P 1'
#
loop_
_entity.id
_entity.type
_entity.pdbx_description
1 polymer ?
#
loop_
_entity_poly.entity_id
_entity_poly.type
_entity_poly.pdbx_seq_one_letter_code
_entity_poly.pdbx_strand_id
1 'polypeptide(L)' 'MQTDQTDTVARFLRALSPANRDDVQRLPREKQEQMAEAWERYLQDDASLLTLSELDPAAAEHRAAENVIQDLL' A
#
# COMPACT_ATOMS: atom_id res chain seq x y z
N MET A 1 -3.06 0.13 20.39
CA MET A 1 -2.37 0.51 19.13
C MET A 1 -3.28 0.22 17.92
N GLN A 2 -4.56 0.62 17.93
CA GLN A 2 -5.50 0.29 16.83
C GLN A 2 -5.72 1.45 15.84
N THR A 3 -5.24 2.65 16.21
CA THR A 3 -5.31 3.87 15.39
C THR A 3 -4.31 3.88 14.25
N ASP A 4 -3.17 3.21 14.41
CA ASP A 4 -2.07 3.17 13.44
C ASP A 4 -2.46 2.36 12.19
N GLN A 5 -2.98 1.14 12.38
CA GLN A 5 -3.41 0.29 11.25
C GLN A 5 -4.53 0.91 10.40
N THR A 6 -5.46 1.66 11.02
CA THR A 6 -6.52 2.32 10.24
C THR A 6 -5.96 3.48 9.40
N ASP A 7 -4.92 4.15 9.89
CA ASP A 7 -4.21 5.20 9.15
C ASP A 7 -3.40 4.59 7.98
N THR A 8 -2.68 3.50 8.24
CA THR A 8 -1.95 2.76 7.19
C THR A 8 -2.88 2.30 6.08
N VAL A 9 -4.02 1.67 6.41
CA VAL A 9 -5.01 1.25 5.41
C VAL A 9 -5.53 2.44 4.61
N ALA A 10 -5.86 3.56 5.26
CA ALA A 10 -6.33 4.75 4.56
C ALA A 10 -5.27 5.31 3.60
N ARG A 11 -4.00 5.32 4.00
CA ARG A 11 -2.87 5.79 3.19
C ARG A 11 -2.58 4.86 2.02
N PHE A 12 -2.57 3.54 2.27
CA PHE A 12 -2.46 2.51 1.22
C PHE A 12 -3.57 2.66 0.18
N LEU A 13 -4.84 2.77 0.61
CA LEU A 13 -5.96 2.98 -0.31
C LEU A 13 -5.78 4.27 -1.11
N ARG A 14 -5.27 5.34 -0.50
CA ARG A 14 -4.98 6.61 -1.20
C ARG A 14 -3.88 6.47 -2.26
N ALA A 15 -2.87 5.63 -2.00
CA ALA A 15 -1.79 5.34 -2.94
C ALA A 15 -2.25 4.51 -4.15
N LEU A 16 -3.31 3.70 -4.02
CA LEU A 16 -3.84 2.90 -5.13
C LEU A 16 -4.49 3.75 -6.23
N SER A 17 -4.37 3.25 -7.46
CA SER A 17 -5.20 3.65 -8.61
C SER A 17 -6.69 3.47 -8.30
N PRO A 18 -7.60 4.30 -8.86
CA PRO A 18 -9.03 4.23 -8.58
C PRO A 18 -9.63 2.83 -8.79
N ALA A 19 -9.24 2.15 -9.87
CA ALA A 19 -9.72 0.81 -10.18
C ALA A 19 -9.30 -0.23 -9.13
N ASN A 20 -8.02 -0.22 -8.73
CA ASN A 20 -7.50 -1.13 -7.71
C ASN A 20 -8.04 -0.81 -6.32
N ARG A 21 -8.27 0.47 -6.01
CA ARG A 21 -8.88 0.90 -4.75
C ARG A 21 -10.29 0.31 -4.61
N ASP A 22 -11.10 0.35 -5.67
CA ASP A 22 -12.44 -0.22 -5.63
C ASP A 22 -12.42 -1.74 -5.41
N ASP A 23 -11.44 -2.43 -5.97
CA ASP A 23 -11.28 -3.88 -5.77
C ASP A 23 -10.89 -4.21 -4.32
N VAL A 24 -9.88 -3.52 -3.78
CA VAL A 24 -9.44 -3.69 -2.38
C VAL A 24 -10.54 -3.31 -1.39
N GLN A 25 -11.31 -2.25 -1.65
CA GLN A 25 -12.42 -1.85 -0.77
C GLN A 25 -13.54 -2.89 -0.69
N ARG A 26 -13.67 -3.78 -1.68
CA ARG A 26 -14.65 -4.88 -1.65
C ARG A 26 -14.15 -6.09 -0.83
N LEU A 27 -12.86 -6.14 -0.52
CA LEU A 27 -12.28 -7.22 0.30
C LEU A 27 -12.63 -7.04 1.77
N PRO A 28 -12.66 -8.13 2.56
CA PRO A 28 -12.85 -8.04 4.01
C PRO A 28 -11.75 -7.20 4.67
N ARG A 29 -12.08 -6.56 5.79
CA ARG A 29 -11.19 -5.64 6.51
C ARG A 29 -9.84 -6.26 6.85
N GLU A 30 -9.83 -7.52 7.30
CA GLU A 30 -8.58 -8.25 7.61
C GLU A 30 -7.66 -8.40 6.39
N LYS A 31 -8.21 -8.52 5.19
CA LYS A 31 -7.42 -8.61 3.96
C LYS A 31 -6.88 -7.24 3.56
N GLN A 32 -7.66 -6.17 3.73
CA GLN A 32 -7.19 -4.79 3.52
C GLN A 32 -6.02 -4.46 4.45
N GLU A 33 -6.11 -4.87 5.72
CA GLU A 33 -5.07 -4.67 6.73
C GLU A 33 -3.79 -5.46 6.41
N GLN A 34 -3.92 -6.72 5.95
CA GLN A 34 -2.78 -7.50 5.47
C GLN A 34 -2.09 -6.87 4.25
N MET A 35 -2.87 -6.37 3.30
CA MET A 35 -2.33 -5.70 2.11
C MET A 35 -1.65 -4.38 2.47
N ALA A 36 -2.23 -3.61 3.40
CA ALA A 36 -1.62 -2.38 3.90
C ALA A 36 -0.32 -2.66 4.67
N GLU A 37 -0.25 -3.73 5.46
CA GLU A 37 0.99 -4.13 6.14
C GLU A 37 2.07 -4.61 5.16
N ALA A 38 1.69 -5.35 4.12
CA ALA A 38 2.61 -5.73 3.05
C ALA A 38 3.15 -4.50 2.29
N TRP A 39 2.29 -3.51 2.05
CA TRP A 39 2.65 -2.25 1.42
C TRP A 39 3.72 -1.49 2.20
N GLU A 40 3.57 -1.39 3.53
CA GLU A 40 4.61 -0.78 4.38
C GLU A 40 5.93 -1.55 4.31
N ARG A 41 5.89 -2.90 4.33
CA ARG A 41 7.10 -3.71 4.16
C ARG A 41 7.79 -3.44 2.83
N TYR A 42 7.03 -3.37 1.73
CA TYR A 42 7.62 -3.02 0.43
C TYR A 42 8.31 -1.66 0.44
N LEU A 43 7.71 -0.65 1.10
CA LEU A 43 8.32 0.67 1.21
C LEU A 43 9.62 0.69 2.04
N GLN A 44 9.76 -0.22 3.00
CA GLN A 44 10.93 -0.29 3.88
C GLN A 44 12.04 -1.21 3.36
N ASP A 45 11.68 -2.30 2.69
CA ASP A 45 12.62 -3.37 2.31
C ASP A 45 13.06 -3.30 0.85
N ASP A 46 12.26 -2.71 -0.05
CA ASP A 46 12.61 -2.64 -1.48
C ASP A 46 13.54 -1.45 -1.76
N ALA A 47 14.80 -1.75 -2.07
CA ALA A 47 15.83 -0.76 -2.38
C ALA A 47 15.47 0.17 -3.55
N SER A 48 14.68 -0.31 -4.51
CA SER A 48 14.20 0.49 -5.64
C SER A 48 13.16 1.50 -5.18
N LEU A 49 12.24 1.07 -4.30
CA LEU A 49 11.23 1.94 -3.70
C LEU A 49 11.85 2.95 -2.72
N LEU A 50 12.87 2.55 -1.95
CA LEU A 50 13.62 3.47 -1.08
C LEU A 50 14.24 4.61 -1.89
N THR A 51 14.93 4.27 -2.97
CA THR A 51 15.53 5.26 -3.87
C THR A 51 14.45 6.14 -4.52
N LEU A 52 13.33 5.55 -4.94
CA LEU A 52 12.22 6.31 -5.51
C LEU A 52 11.56 7.22 -4.47
N SER A 53 11.49 6.81 -3.21
CA SER A 53 10.87 7.56 -2.12
C SER A 53 11.66 8.83 -1.78
N GLU A 54 12.98 8.81 -1.96
CA GLU A 54 13.83 10.00 -1.83
C GLU A 54 13.60 11.03 -2.95
N LEU A 55 13.20 10.58 -4.14
CA LEU A 55 12.95 11.44 -5.30
C LEU A 55 11.50 11.92 -5.36
N ASP A 56 10.57 11.00 -5.24
CA ASP A 56 9.13 11.21 -5.28
C ASP A 56 8.43 10.21 -4.34
N PRO A 57 8.13 10.62 -3.10
CA PRO A 57 7.51 9.73 -2.11
C PRO A 57 6.12 9.26 -2.54
N ALA A 58 5.36 10.07 -3.27
CA ALA A 58 4.03 9.69 -3.74
C ALA A 58 4.11 8.61 -4.83
N ALA A 59 5.08 8.69 -5.72
CA ALA A 59 5.33 7.68 -6.75
C ALA A 59 5.82 6.36 -6.14
N ALA A 60 6.68 6.41 -5.10
CA ALA A 60 7.10 5.22 -4.36
C ALA A 60 5.92 4.53 -3.67
N GLU A 61 5.08 5.30 -2.97
CA GLU A 61 3.84 4.80 -2.37
C GLU A 61 2.92 4.14 -3.40
N HIS A 62 2.71 4.78 -4.55
CA HIS A 62 1.90 4.24 -5.63
C HIS A 62 2.47 2.94 -6.18
N ARG A 63 3.77 2.91 -6.45
CA ARG A 63 4.46 1.74 -7.02
C ARG A 63 4.45 0.56 -6.05
N ALA A 64 4.68 0.82 -4.77
CA ALA A 64 4.56 -0.19 -3.72
C ALA A 64 3.14 -0.75 -3.68
N ALA A 65 2.13 0.11 -3.81
CA ALA A 65 0.74 -0.31 -3.77
C ALA A 65 0.40 -1.20 -4.98
N GLU A 66 0.90 -0.89 -6.17
CA GLU A 66 0.78 -1.76 -7.34
C GLU A 66 1.42 -3.13 -7.12
N ASN A 67 2.63 -3.20 -6.55
CA ASN A 67 3.30 -4.46 -6.26
C ASN A 67 2.46 -5.34 -5.32
N VAL A 68 1.86 -4.73 -4.29
CA VAL A 68 0.95 -5.44 -3.38
C VAL A 68 -0.28 -6.01 -4.08
N ILE A 69 -0.90 -5.25 -5.00
CA ILE A 69 -2.01 -5.78 -5.80
C ILE A 69 -1.53 -6.96 -6.63
N GLN A 70 -0.41 -6.85 -7.33
CA GLN A 70 0.09 -7.92 -8.18
C GLN A 70 0.43 -9.20 -7.40
N ASP A 71 0.82 -9.09 -6.13
CA ASP A 71 1.24 -10.22 -5.30
C ASP A 71 0.09 -10.84 -4.48
N LEU A 72 -0.90 -10.04 -4.05
CA LEU A 72 -1.92 -10.46 -3.08
C LEU A 72 -3.37 -10.45 -3.58
N LEU A 73 -3.62 -9.99 -4.81
CA LEU A 73 -4.93 -9.93 -5.47
C LEU A 73 -4.98 -10.86 -6.69
#